data_AF-A0A956FZJ4-F1
#
_entry.id   AF-A0A956FZJ4-F1
#
_cell.length_a   1.000
_cell.length_b   1.000
_cell.length_c   1.000
_cell.angle_alpha   90.00
_cell.angle_beta   90.00
_cell.angle_gamma   90.00
#
_symmetry.space_group_name_H-M   'P 1'
#
loop_
_entity.id
_entity.type
_entity.pdbx_description
1 polymer ?
#
loop_
_entity_poly.entity_id
_entity_poly.type
_entity_poly.pdbx_seq_one_letter_code
_entity_poly.pdbx_strand_id
1 'polypeptide(L)'
;PLDCRAPDRCRHCYLEPLCDTLDEVRADLAERRFSILRVDATFEARLPEVYGGDPASRKRAVERGALGAEAAREVDGLIPDPERRRLPIFTGGAEGAGGMRPADPEVIPPPDPLALPELAAAAGVERLWVVAPTLERALPLLEALPEIAEVELDLEDCAGVVEAISAGSTLAGKRVRRVCCRSAAEAEALLRVDGLEVALELSQANAPWILGLDPAPPGLVLRQPTHERLSESATCDVDLPTFFAALGLALPTEDVPACILGRPPRRRPAHLDGAMLTPEGRLEIFRYARRYIADRFYTKSLRCRSCLYNDDCRGLHINYVRAHGYAAMRPIADDAASDGRPRAS
;
A
#
# COMPACT_ATOMS: atom_id res chain seq x y z
N PRO A 1 14.23 -13.68 -2.30
CA PRO A 1 14.08 -13.49 -3.76
C PRO A 1 13.09 -14.51 -4.34
N LEU A 2 12.21 -14.09 -5.26
CA LEU A 2 11.37 -15.01 -6.05
C LEU A 2 12.25 -15.75 -7.08
N ASP A 3 12.08 -17.07 -7.22
CA ASP A 3 12.95 -17.91 -8.07
C ASP A 3 13.02 -17.48 -9.56
N CYS A 4 12.02 -16.73 -10.04
CA CYS A 4 11.97 -16.23 -11.41
C CYS A 4 12.77 -14.94 -11.66
N ARG A 5 13.23 -14.25 -10.60
CA ARG A 5 13.95 -12.97 -10.66
C ARG A 5 15.26 -13.11 -11.42
N ALA A 6 15.28 -12.60 -12.65
CA ALA A 6 16.50 -12.40 -13.42
C ALA A 6 16.43 -11.03 -14.12
N PRO A 7 17.47 -10.18 -14.01
CA PRO A 7 17.42 -8.78 -14.47
C PRO A 7 17.01 -8.63 -15.94
N ASP A 8 17.42 -9.56 -16.81
CA ASP A 8 17.13 -9.57 -18.24
C ASP A 8 15.65 -9.88 -18.56
N ARG A 9 14.98 -10.65 -17.71
CA ARG A 9 13.56 -11.03 -17.87
C ARG A 9 12.62 -10.09 -17.13
N CYS A 10 13.02 -9.62 -15.96
CA CYS A 10 12.21 -8.74 -15.11
C CYS A 10 11.81 -7.46 -15.84
N ARG A 11 12.74 -6.82 -16.57
CA ARG A 11 12.49 -5.61 -17.37
C ARG A 11 11.38 -5.71 -18.44
N HIS A 12 10.95 -6.93 -18.75
CA HIS A 12 9.88 -7.22 -19.71
C HIS A 12 8.66 -7.86 -19.04
N CYS A 13 8.70 -8.08 -17.74
CA CYS A 13 7.66 -8.71 -16.96
C CYS A 13 6.66 -7.65 -16.49
N TYR A 14 5.39 -7.81 -16.86
CA TYR A 14 4.34 -6.91 -16.39
C TYR A 14 4.12 -6.95 -14.86
N LEU A 15 4.64 -7.97 -14.17
CA LEU A 15 4.58 -8.11 -12.71
C LEU A 15 5.78 -7.51 -11.99
N GLU A 16 6.79 -7.01 -12.71
CA GLU A 16 7.98 -6.38 -12.11
C GLU A 16 7.62 -5.34 -11.04
N PRO A 17 6.71 -4.37 -11.28
CA PRO A 17 6.33 -3.38 -10.25
C PRO A 17 5.71 -3.99 -8.99
N LEU A 18 4.92 -5.06 -9.14
CA LEU A 18 4.32 -5.77 -8.01
C LEU A 18 5.38 -6.44 -7.16
N CYS A 19 6.33 -7.13 -7.81
CA CYS A 19 7.42 -7.81 -7.14
C CYS A 19 8.38 -6.83 -6.47
N ASP A 20 8.68 -5.70 -7.10
CA ASP A 20 9.60 -4.69 -6.53
C ASP A 20 8.99 -4.08 -5.28
N THR A 21 7.72 -3.67 -5.35
CA THR A 21 6.98 -3.18 -4.18
C THR A 21 6.85 -4.26 -3.09
N LEU A 22 6.75 -5.55 -3.47
CA LEU A 22 6.69 -6.65 -2.50
C LEU A 22 7.99 -6.76 -1.71
N ASP A 23 9.13 -6.64 -2.38
CA ASP A 23 10.43 -6.70 -1.71
C ASP A 23 10.71 -5.46 -0.87
N GLU A 24 10.27 -4.27 -1.30
CA GLU A 24 10.28 -3.07 -0.46
C GLU A 24 9.49 -3.31 0.85
N VAL A 25 8.28 -3.86 0.76
CA VAL A 25 7.46 -4.18 1.94
C VAL A 25 8.11 -5.23 2.83
N ARG A 26 8.78 -6.23 2.25
CA ARG A 26 9.55 -7.21 3.02
C ARG A 26 10.71 -6.57 3.76
N ALA A 27 11.43 -5.67 3.10
CA ALA A 27 12.53 -4.92 3.72
C ALA A 27 12.01 -4.03 4.84
N ASP A 28 10.94 -3.27 4.60
CA ASP A 28 10.30 -2.42 5.61
C ASP A 28 9.77 -3.24 6.80
N LEU A 29 9.24 -4.43 6.56
CA LEU A 29 8.79 -5.35 7.61
C LEU A 29 9.98 -5.92 8.42
N ALA A 30 11.05 -6.33 7.75
CA ALA A 30 12.24 -6.89 8.39
C ALA A 30 12.99 -5.84 9.22
N GLU A 31 13.10 -4.62 8.70
CA GLU A 31 13.78 -3.49 9.35
C GLU A 31 12.84 -2.67 10.23
N ARG A 32 11.55 -3.02 10.26
CA ARG A 32 10.50 -2.34 11.03
C ARG A 32 10.40 -0.84 10.72
N ARG A 33 10.56 -0.47 9.44
CA ARG A 33 10.55 0.92 8.95
C ARG A 33 9.13 1.43 8.69
N PHE A 34 8.31 1.49 9.74
CA PHE A 34 6.98 2.08 9.69
C PHE A 34 6.58 2.64 11.05
N SER A 35 5.91 3.79 11.07
CA SER A 35 5.42 4.42 12.31
C SER A 35 3.89 4.40 12.43
N ILE A 36 3.20 3.97 11.37
CA ILE A 36 1.75 3.81 11.33
C ILE A 36 1.41 2.35 11.04
N LEU A 37 0.53 1.76 11.85
CA LEU A 37 -0.08 0.46 11.54
C LEU A 37 -1.49 0.69 11.02
N ARG A 38 -1.79 0.20 9.82
CA ARG A 38 -3.12 0.22 9.22
C ARG A 38 -3.84 -1.10 9.46
N VAL A 39 -5.08 -1.02 9.96
CA VAL A 39 -5.99 -2.16 10.17
C VAL A 39 -7.28 -1.88 9.41
N ASP A 40 -7.73 -2.84 8.61
CA ASP A 40 -8.82 -2.64 7.65
C ASP A 40 -9.89 -3.73 7.76
N ALA A 41 -10.94 -3.43 8.52
CA ALA A 41 -12.08 -4.33 8.69
C ALA A 41 -12.84 -4.55 7.39
N THR A 42 -12.83 -3.59 6.46
CA THR A 42 -13.55 -3.73 5.18
C THR A 42 -12.88 -4.76 4.28
N PHE A 43 -11.55 -4.70 4.21
CA PHE A 43 -10.76 -5.59 3.39
C PHE A 43 -10.73 -6.99 4.00
N GLU A 44 -10.53 -7.11 5.31
CA GLU A 44 -10.51 -8.40 6.01
C GLU A 44 -11.83 -9.16 5.83
N ALA A 45 -12.98 -8.48 5.90
CA ALA A 45 -14.28 -9.11 5.69
C ALA A 45 -14.50 -9.60 4.24
N ARG A 46 -13.81 -9.02 3.25
CA ARG A 46 -13.90 -9.40 1.83
C ARG A 46 -12.86 -10.44 1.42
N LEU A 47 -11.94 -10.80 2.31
CA LEU A 47 -10.95 -11.82 2.02
C LEU A 47 -11.60 -13.21 2.08
N PRO A 48 -11.53 -14.00 1.00
CA PRO A 48 -11.87 -15.41 1.09
C PRO A 48 -10.90 -16.10 2.04
N GLU A 49 -11.30 -17.25 2.59
CA GLU A 49 -10.35 -18.12 3.30
C GLU A 49 -9.09 -18.31 2.46
N VAL A 50 -7.92 -18.20 3.10
CA VAL A 50 -6.62 -18.31 2.44
C VAL A 50 -6.56 -19.66 1.73
N TYR A 51 -6.76 -19.62 0.41
CA TYR A 51 -6.81 -20.80 -0.42
C TYR A 51 -5.38 -21.23 -0.74
N GLY A 52 -4.85 -22.19 0.03
CA GLY A 52 -3.52 -22.74 -0.16
C GLY A 52 -3.36 -23.46 -1.50
N GLY A 53 -3.05 -22.70 -2.55
CA GLY A 53 -2.84 -23.16 -3.93
C GLY A 53 -4.15 -23.59 -4.61
N ASP A 54 -4.37 -23.25 -5.89
CA ASP A 54 -5.57 -23.69 -6.63
C ASP A 54 -5.78 -25.22 -6.50
N PRO A 55 -7.01 -25.76 -6.58
CA PRO A 55 -7.24 -27.16 -6.26
C PRO A 55 -6.43 -28.10 -7.16
N ALA A 56 -6.07 -27.68 -8.37
CA ALA A 56 -5.16 -28.41 -9.22
C ALA A 56 -3.70 -28.27 -8.77
N SER A 57 -3.24 -27.13 -8.24
CA SER A 57 -1.92 -27.00 -7.62
C SER A 57 -1.78 -27.79 -6.32
N ARG A 58 -2.78 -27.78 -5.44
CA ARG A 58 -2.78 -28.61 -4.22
C ARG A 58 -2.82 -30.10 -4.58
N LYS A 59 -3.70 -30.50 -5.50
CA LYS A 59 -3.74 -31.88 -6.03
C LYS A 59 -2.40 -32.26 -6.66
N ARG A 60 -1.80 -31.39 -7.49
CA ARG A 60 -0.48 -31.62 -8.09
C ARG A 60 0.67 -31.63 -7.09
N ALA A 61 0.58 -30.89 -5.98
CA ALA A 61 1.57 -30.90 -4.92
C ALA A 61 1.49 -32.20 -4.09
N VAL A 62 0.27 -32.65 -3.77
CA VAL A 62 0.00 -33.93 -3.12
C VAL A 62 0.40 -35.09 -4.04
N GLU A 63 0.03 -35.05 -5.32
CA GLU A 63 0.43 -36.04 -6.33
C GLU A 63 1.95 -36.06 -6.55
N ARG A 64 2.62 -34.90 -6.58
CA ARG A 64 4.09 -34.85 -6.65
C ARG A 64 4.76 -35.37 -5.38
N GLY A 65 4.19 -35.12 -4.21
CA GLY A 65 4.67 -35.69 -2.95
C GLY A 65 4.55 -37.21 -2.93
N ALA A 66 3.43 -37.75 -3.42
CA ALA A 66 3.21 -39.19 -3.54
C ALA A 66 4.16 -39.85 -4.56
N LEU A 67 4.33 -39.24 -5.74
CA LEU A 67 5.26 -39.72 -6.78
C LEU A 67 6.73 -39.62 -6.36
N GLY A 68 7.10 -38.59 -5.59
CA GLY A 68 8.44 -38.47 -5.00
C GLY A 68 8.74 -39.55 -3.97
N ALA A 69 7.73 -39.94 -3.16
CA ALA A 69 7.84 -41.02 -2.19
C ALA A 69 7.89 -42.42 -2.84
N GLU A 70 7.20 -42.63 -3.97
CA GLU A 70 7.29 -43.86 -4.76
C GLU A 70 8.63 -43.96 -5.50
N ALA A 71 9.09 -42.88 -6.14
CA ALA A 71 10.39 -42.86 -6.82
C ALA A 71 11.57 -43.04 -5.86
N ALA A 72 11.49 -42.51 -4.62
CA ALA A 72 12.52 -42.74 -3.61
C ALA A 72 12.58 -44.21 -3.14
N ARG A 73 11.49 -44.98 -3.27
CA ARG A 73 11.45 -46.42 -2.97
C ARG A 73 11.95 -47.30 -4.12
N GLU A 74 11.86 -46.83 -5.36
CA GLU A 74 12.32 -47.56 -6.55
C GLU A 74 13.83 -47.38 -6.85
N VAL A 75 14.46 -46.33 -6.30
CA VAL A 75 15.88 -45.99 -6.57
C VAL A 75 16.86 -46.78 -5.68
N ASP A 76 16.39 -47.60 -4.74
CA ASP A 76 17.22 -48.46 -3.87
C ASP A 76 17.87 -49.66 -4.62
N GLY A 77 17.82 -49.71 -5.97
CA GLY A 77 18.33 -50.85 -6.74
C GLY A 77 18.82 -50.61 -8.17
N LEU A 78 18.85 -49.39 -8.71
CA LEU A 78 19.20 -49.18 -10.13
C LEU A 78 20.23 -48.05 -10.35
N ILE A 79 21.27 -48.38 -11.12
CA ILE A 79 22.38 -47.51 -11.54
C ILE A 79 21.82 -46.37 -12.43
N PRO A 80 22.16 -45.08 -12.20
CA PRO A 80 21.58 -43.97 -12.95
C PRO A 80 22.14 -43.84 -14.37
N ASP A 81 21.24 -43.66 -15.33
CA ASP A 81 21.49 -43.34 -16.75
C ASP A 81 21.94 -41.86 -16.92
N PRO A 82 23.13 -41.59 -17.48
CA PRO A 82 23.74 -40.26 -17.49
C PRO A 82 23.16 -39.24 -18.50
N GLU A 83 22.25 -39.62 -19.40
CA GLU A 83 21.82 -38.70 -20.50
C GLU A 83 20.48 -37.98 -20.30
N ARG A 84 19.70 -38.29 -19.25
CA ARG A 84 18.48 -37.52 -18.95
C ARG A 84 18.81 -36.28 -18.11
N ARG A 85 19.12 -35.16 -18.77
CA ARG A 85 19.18 -33.84 -18.12
C ARG A 85 17.79 -33.43 -17.64
N ARG A 86 17.47 -33.77 -16.39
CA ARG A 86 16.31 -33.23 -15.67
C ARG A 86 16.63 -31.81 -15.19
N LEU A 87 15.69 -30.89 -15.38
CA LEU A 87 15.73 -29.59 -14.69
C LEU A 87 15.59 -29.86 -13.18
N PRO A 88 16.45 -29.29 -12.32
CA PRO A 88 16.42 -29.57 -10.90
C PRO A 88 15.13 -29.00 -10.29
N ILE A 89 14.26 -29.89 -9.82
CA ILE A 89 13.13 -29.54 -8.96
C ILE A 89 13.67 -29.65 -7.54
N PHE A 90 13.75 -28.51 -6.84
CA PHE A 90 14.20 -28.47 -5.46
C PHE A 90 13.05 -28.93 -4.54
N THR A 91 13.12 -30.17 -4.07
CA THR A 91 12.29 -30.65 -2.95
C THR A 91 12.86 -30.06 -1.67
N GLY A 92 12.08 -29.22 -0.99
CA GLY A 92 12.42 -28.78 0.36
C GLY A 92 12.43 -29.96 1.32
N GLY A 93 13.56 -30.13 2.02
CA GLY A 93 13.66 -30.82 3.30
C GLY A 93 13.60 -32.35 3.30
N ALA A 94 14.74 -32.98 3.03
CA ALA A 94 15.16 -34.18 3.76
C ALA A 94 16.69 -34.26 3.72
N GLU A 95 17.31 -34.41 4.89
CA GLU A 95 18.75 -34.51 5.08
C GLU A 95 19.33 -35.67 4.26
N GLY A 96 20.24 -35.38 3.33
CA GLY A 96 20.93 -36.43 2.58
C GLY A 96 21.54 -35.95 1.27
N ALA A 97 22.86 -35.73 1.30
CA ALA A 97 23.81 -35.77 0.18
C ALA A 97 23.44 -35.05 -1.14
N GLY A 98 24.08 -33.90 -1.38
CA GLY A 98 24.42 -33.46 -2.74
C GLY A 98 24.17 -31.98 -3.03
N GLY A 99 25.23 -31.17 -2.95
CA GLY A 99 25.32 -29.89 -3.66
C GLY A 99 24.52 -28.73 -3.07
N MET A 100 24.85 -28.32 -1.85
CA MET A 100 24.49 -27.00 -1.36
C MET A 100 25.13 -25.96 -2.29
N ARG A 101 24.33 -25.30 -3.14
CA ARG A 101 24.72 -24.00 -3.68
C ARG A 101 25.02 -23.12 -2.46
N PRO A 102 26.18 -22.43 -2.39
CA PRO A 102 26.40 -21.47 -1.34
C PRO A 102 25.20 -20.51 -1.35
N ALA A 103 24.61 -20.28 -0.18
CA ALA A 103 23.55 -19.30 -0.03
C ALA A 103 24.02 -18.01 -0.70
N ASP A 104 23.26 -17.51 -1.67
CA ASP A 104 23.50 -16.17 -2.17
C ASP A 104 23.50 -15.24 -0.95
N PRO A 105 24.59 -14.49 -0.68
CA PRO A 105 24.77 -13.74 0.56
C PRO A 105 23.74 -12.59 0.76
N GLU A 106 22.84 -12.37 -0.20
CA GLU A 106 21.79 -11.35 -0.18
C GLU A 106 20.37 -11.88 0.09
N VAL A 107 20.20 -13.18 0.40
CA VAL A 107 18.88 -13.66 0.82
C VAL A 107 18.64 -13.23 2.26
N ILE A 108 18.06 -12.04 2.44
CA ILE A 108 17.56 -11.58 3.74
C ILE A 108 16.57 -12.64 4.25
N PRO A 109 16.87 -13.35 5.35
CA PRO A 109 15.95 -14.32 5.91
C PRO A 109 14.66 -13.60 6.29
N PRO A 110 13.48 -14.21 6.07
CA PRO A 110 12.25 -13.60 6.50
C PRO A 110 12.35 -13.35 8.02
N PRO A 111 11.95 -12.16 8.51
CA PRO A 111 11.94 -11.90 9.95
C PRO A 111 11.07 -12.94 10.65
N ASP A 112 11.40 -13.25 11.90
CA ASP A 112 10.53 -14.10 12.71
C ASP A 112 9.12 -13.48 12.73
N PRO A 113 8.10 -14.27 12.38
CA PRO A 113 6.75 -13.75 12.24
C PRO A 113 6.21 -13.37 13.62
N LEU A 114 5.88 -12.09 13.79
CA LEU A 114 5.29 -11.53 15.00
C LEU A 114 3.83 -11.21 14.73
N ALA A 115 2.94 -11.58 15.66
CA ALA A 115 1.55 -11.18 15.57
C ALA A 115 1.44 -9.64 15.56
N LEU A 116 0.37 -9.10 14.96
CA LEU A 116 0.22 -7.65 14.77
C LEU A 116 0.49 -6.79 16.03
N PRO A 117 0.01 -7.14 17.25
CA PRO A 117 0.32 -6.37 18.45
C PRO A 117 1.82 -6.37 18.81
N GLU A 118 2.48 -7.52 18.71
CA GLU A 118 3.91 -7.67 19.00
C GLU A 118 4.74 -6.93 17.96
N LEU A 119 4.34 -7.00 16.69
CA LEU A 119 4.97 -6.29 15.59
C LEU A 119 4.85 -4.77 15.78
N ALA A 120 3.67 -4.28 16.17
CA ALA A 120 3.45 -2.87 16.44
C ALA A 120 4.35 -2.35 17.58
N ALA A 121 4.44 -3.12 18.66
CA ALA A 121 5.33 -2.80 19.78
C ALA A 121 6.81 -2.82 19.36
N ALA A 122 7.24 -3.85 18.62
CA ALA A 122 8.62 -4.00 18.18
C ALA A 122 9.07 -2.93 17.18
N ALA A 123 8.15 -2.39 16.39
CA ALA A 123 8.40 -1.29 15.45
C ALA A 123 8.26 0.10 16.08
N GLY A 124 7.75 0.20 17.31
CA GLY A 124 7.48 1.49 17.95
C GLY A 124 6.39 2.27 17.23
N VAL A 125 5.31 1.61 16.80
CA VAL A 125 4.21 2.25 16.10
C VAL A 125 3.61 3.36 16.96
N GLU A 126 3.58 4.56 16.40
CA GLU A 126 3.09 5.77 17.08
C GLU A 126 1.59 5.96 16.88
N ARG A 127 1.06 5.44 15.75
CA ARG A 127 -0.31 5.70 15.33
C ARG A 127 -0.99 4.50 14.67
N LEU A 128 -2.26 4.31 15.02
CA LEU A 128 -3.12 3.30 14.44
C LEU A 128 -4.02 3.95 13.37
N TRP A 129 -3.97 3.49 12.14
CA TRP A 129 -4.90 3.88 11.09
C TRP A 129 -5.99 2.83 10.94
N VAL A 130 -7.20 3.13 11.40
CA VAL A 130 -8.35 2.22 11.31
C VAL A 130 -9.21 2.55 10.10
N VAL A 131 -9.45 1.53 9.28
CA VAL A 131 -10.38 1.59 8.15
C VAL A 131 -11.58 0.70 8.43
N ALA A 132 -12.77 1.28 8.44
CA ALA A 132 -14.00 0.58 8.77
C ALA A 132 -15.21 1.23 8.08
N PRO A 133 -16.35 0.53 7.92
CA PRO A 133 -17.55 1.14 7.35
C PRO A 133 -18.12 2.25 8.24
N THR A 134 -18.11 2.05 9.56
CA THR A 134 -18.73 2.96 10.54
C THR A 134 -17.89 3.04 11.80
N LEU A 135 -18.17 4.03 12.65
CA LEU A 135 -17.54 4.18 13.96
C LEU A 135 -17.72 2.94 14.84
N GLU A 136 -18.92 2.34 14.86
CA GLU A 136 -19.21 1.13 15.64
C GLU A 136 -18.28 -0.04 15.25
N ARG A 137 -17.97 -0.17 13.95
CA ARG A 137 -17.07 -1.21 13.45
C ARG A 137 -15.60 -0.88 13.69
N ALA A 138 -15.26 0.39 13.91
CA ALA A 138 -13.90 0.82 14.24
C ALA A 138 -13.57 0.55 15.72
N LEU A 139 -14.52 0.71 16.65
CA LEU A 139 -14.27 0.63 18.11
C LEU A 139 -13.54 -0.65 18.55
N PRO A 140 -13.95 -1.88 18.15
CA PRO A 140 -13.25 -3.10 18.55
C PRO A 140 -11.79 -3.16 18.06
N LEU A 141 -11.48 -2.54 16.92
CA LEU A 141 -10.12 -2.48 16.38
C LEU A 141 -9.23 -1.55 17.20
N LEU A 142 -9.79 -0.47 17.76
CA LEU A 142 -9.09 0.43 18.66
C LEU A 142 -8.73 -0.27 19.97
N GLU A 143 -9.68 -1.03 20.51
CA GLU A 143 -9.51 -1.78 21.76
C GLU A 143 -8.49 -2.92 21.64
N ALA A 144 -8.35 -3.51 20.45
CA ALA A 144 -7.42 -4.61 20.19
C ALA A 144 -5.93 -4.22 20.31
N LEU A 145 -5.60 -2.93 20.23
CA LEU A 145 -4.23 -2.42 20.26
C LEU A 145 -4.11 -1.26 21.26
N PRO A 146 -4.27 -1.51 22.58
CA PRO A 146 -4.41 -0.45 23.59
C PRO A 146 -3.15 0.42 23.72
N GLU A 147 -1.97 -0.15 23.50
CA GLU A 147 -0.66 0.51 23.65
C GLU A 147 -0.43 1.67 22.68
N ILE A 148 -1.12 1.71 21.54
CA ILE A 148 -0.95 2.77 20.54
C ILE A 148 -1.79 4.00 20.94
N ALA A 149 -1.16 5.12 21.24
CA ALA A 149 -1.83 6.29 21.82
C ALA A 149 -2.62 7.15 20.81
N GLU A 150 -2.25 7.11 19.53
CA GLU A 150 -2.86 7.95 18.49
C GLU A 150 -3.62 7.15 17.44
N VAL A 151 -4.68 7.74 16.88
CA VAL A 151 -5.51 7.12 15.85
C VAL A 151 -5.81 8.04 14.66
N GLU A 152 -5.82 7.46 13.46
CA GLU A 152 -6.48 7.98 12.26
C GLU A 152 -7.70 7.11 11.93
N LEU A 153 -8.83 7.73 11.63
CA LEU A 153 -10.05 7.05 11.22
C LEU A 153 -10.28 7.26 9.72
N ASP A 154 -10.48 6.19 8.96
CA ASP A 154 -10.99 6.23 7.57
C ASP A 154 -12.30 5.44 7.53
N LEU A 155 -13.40 6.19 7.63
CA LEU A 155 -14.74 5.62 7.77
C LEU A 155 -15.58 5.86 6.53
N GLU A 156 -16.24 4.82 6.00
CA GLU A 156 -17.19 4.99 4.89
C GLU A 156 -18.31 5.98 5.25
N ASP A 157 -18.74 5.96 6.52
CA ASP A 157 -19.66 6.91 7.13
C ASP A 157 -19.06 7.46 8.45
N CYS A 158 -18.89 8.78 8.51
CA CYS A 158 -18.37 9.48 9.69
C CYS A 158 -19.45 9.87 10.72
N ALA A 159 -20.68 9.40 10.57
CA ALA A 159 -21.76 9.67 11.51
C ALA A 159 -21.37 9.27 12.96
N GLY A 160 -21.69 10.15 13.91
CA GLY A 160 -21.42 9.94 15.33
C GLY A 160 -19.98 10.21 15.77
N VAL A 161 -19.04 10.47 14.84
CA VAL A 161 -17.63 10.71 15.18
C VAL A 161 -17.47 11.99 16.01
N VAL A 162 -18.11 13.08 15.61
CA VAL A 162 -18.01 14.37 16.30
C VAL A 162 -18.56 14.25 17.73
N GLU A 163 -19.67 13.54 17.91
CA GLU A 163 -20.32 13.32 19.20
C GLU A 163 -19.53 12.35 20.10
N ALA A 164 -18.90 11.33 19.50
CA ALA A 164 -18.13 10.32 20.24
C ALA A 164 -16.75 10.82 20.68
N ILE A 165 -16.20 11.79 19.96
CA ILE A 165 -14.94 12.43 20.33
C ILE A 165 -15.18 13.34 21.54
N SER A 166 -14.67 12.92 22.70
CA SER A 166 -14.80 13.69 23.94
C SER A 166 -13.88 14.91 23.98
N ALA A 167 -14.01 15.75 25.03
CA ALA A 167 -13.14 16.90 25.25
C ALA A 167 -11.66 16.50 25.16
N GLY A 168 -10.92 17.11 24.22
CA GLY A 168 -9.52 16.77 23.95
C GLY A 168 -9.29 15.86 22.74
N SER A 169 -10.31 15.66 21.91
CA SER A 169 -10.20 14.90 20.66
C SER A 169 -9.86 13.41 20.87
N THR A 170 -10.49 12.77 21.87
CA THR A 170 -10.19 11.37 22.22
C THR A 170 -11.35 10.40 21.98
N LEU A 171 -11.02 9.18 21.57
CA LEU A 171 -11.93 8.07 21.28
C LEU A 171 -11.29 6.75 21.77
N ALA A 172 -12.03 5.95 22.55
CA ALA A 172 -11.53 4.70 23.14
C ALA A 172 -10.17 4.85 23.87
N GLY A 173 -9.97 5.97 24.58
CA GLY A 173 -8.73 6.29 25.29
C GLY A 173 -7.57 6.74 24.40
N LYS A 174 -7.76 6.84 23.08
CA LYS A 174 -6.76 7.25 22.09
C LYS A 174 -7.02 8.66 21.59
N ARG A 175 -5.97 9.40 21.25
CA ARG A 175 -6.11 10.71 20.63
C ARG A 175 -6.38 10.58 19.13
N VAL A 176 -7.53 11.06 18.68
CA VAL A 176 -7.88 11.15 17.26
C VAL A 176 -7.09 12.30 16.65
N ARG A 177 -6.16 11.97 15.75
CA ARG A 177 -5.34 12.95 15.03
C ARG A 177 -5.95 13.33 13.71
N ARG A 178 -6.61 12.38 13.05
CA ARG A 178 -7.08 12.53 11.69
C ARG A 178 -8.37 11.74 11.44
N VAL A 179 -9.27 12.33 10.67
CA VAL A 179 -10.42 11.63 10.10
C VAL A 179 -10.43 11.83 8.59
N CYS A 180 -10.45 10.73 7.84
CA CYS A 180 -10.72 10.72 6.41
C CYS A 180 -12.22 10.60 6.19
N CYS A 181 -12.78 11.50 5.39
CA CYS A 181 -14.22 11.57 5.09
C CYS A 181 -14.45 11.68 3.59
N ARG A 182 -15.66 11.31 3.15
CA ARG A 182 -16.01 11.15 1.73
C ARG A 182 -16.90 12.27 1.21
N SER A 183 -17.52 13.06 2.10
CA SER A 183 -18.40 14.16 1.73
C SER A 183 -17.98 15.50 2.33
N ALA A 184 -18.26 16.57 1.59
CA ALA A 184 -18.10 17.94 2.07
C ALA A 184 -18.87 18.22 3.37
N ALA A 185 -20.07 17.67 3.53
CA ALA A 185 -20.89 17.86 4.73
C ALA A 185 -20.23 17.25 5.99
N GLU A 186 -19.65 16.05 5.87
CA GLU A 186 -18.85 15.45 6.95
C GLU A 186 -17.61 16.28 7.25
N ALA A 187 -16.89 16.73 6.20
CA ALA A 187 -15.71 17.56 6.37
C ALA A 187 -16.02 18.85 7.15
N GLU A 188 -17.12 19.55 6.81
CA GLU A 188 -17.57 20.73 7.54
C GLU A 188 -17.87 20.44 9.01
N ALA A 189 -18.49 19.29 9.32
CA ALA A 189 -18.78 18.90 10.69
C ALA A 189 -17.49 18.62 11.48
N LEU A 190 -16.57 17.86 10.90
CA LEU A 190 -15.31 17.46 11.52
C LEU A 190 -14.35 18.65 11.72
N LEU A 191 -14.33 19.61 10.78
CA LEU A 191 -13.48 20.81 10.87
C LEU A 191 -13.85 21.74 12.02
N ARG A 192 -15.01 21.56 12.67
CA ARG A 192 -15.39 22.29 13.89
C ARG A 192 -14.71 21.73 15.15
N VAL A 193 -14.04 20.57 15.04
CA VAL A 193 -13.30 19.96 16.14
C VAL A 193 -11.87 20.48 16.14
N ASP A 194 -11.52 21.27 17.16
CA ASP A 194 -10.21 21.89 17.27
C ASP A 194 -9.07 20.87 17.30
N GLY A 195 -8.03 21.14 16.51
CA GLY A 195 -6.82 20.32 16.46
C GLY A 195 -6.97 18.98 15.72
N LEU A 196 -8.11 18.75 15.06
CA LEU A 196 -8.33 17.58 14.21
C LEU A 196 -7.89 17.87 12.77
N GLU A 197 -7.13 16.95 12.18
CA GLU A 197 -6.88 16.97 10.74
C GLU A 197 -8.02 16.26 9.99
N VAL A 198 -8.59 16.93 8.99
CA VAL A 198 -9.70 16.40 8.21
C VAL A 198 -9.23 16.17 6.79
N ALA A 199 -9.16 14.90 6.38
CA ALA A 199 -8.79 14.53 5.04
C ALA A 199 -10.03 14.25 4.20
N LEU A 200 -10.36 15.18 3.30
CA LEU A 200 -11.47 15.03 2.39
C LEU A 200 -11.00 14.36 1.10
N GLU A 201 -11.69 13.30 0.68
CA GLU A 201 -11.46 12.68 -0.62
C GLU A 201 -11.85 13.61 -1.76
N LEU A 202 -10.94 13.78 -2.72
CA LEU A 202 -11.19 14.47 -3.97
C LEU A 202 -12.17 13.66 -4.81
N SER A 203 -13.30 14.28 -5.14
CA SER A 203 -14.31 13.69 -6.00
C SER A 203 -15.07 14.78 -6.75
N GLN A 204 -15.76 14.41 -7.84
CA GLN A 204 -16.65 15.32 -8.56
C GLN A 204 -17.76 15.87 -7.64
N ALA A 205 -18.23 15.09 -6.68
CA ALA A 205 -19.25 15.51 -5.73
C ALA A 205 -18.74 16.59 -4.76
N ASN A 206 -17.47 16.49 -4.33
CA ASN A 206 -16.87 17.43 -3.39
C ASN A 206 -16.26 18.65 -4.09
N ALA A 207 -15.97 18.57 -5.39
CA ALA A 207 -15.27 19.62 -6.13
C ALA A 207 -15.93 21.01 -6.03
N PRO A 208 -17.26 21.18 -6.17
CA PRO A 208 -17.89 22.50 -6.06
C PRO A 208 -17.69 23.14 -4.68
N TRP A 209 -17.75 22.33 -3.62
CA TRP A 209 -17.52 22.81 -2.25
C TRP A 209 -16.05 23.23 -2.07
N ILE A 210 -15.10 22.41 -2.50
CA ILE A 210 -13.66 22.69 -2.36
C ILE A 210 -13.27 23.96 -3.15
N LEU A 211 -13.80 24.13 -4.37
CA LEU A 211 -13.55 25.31 -5.20
C LEU A 211 -14.21 26.58 -4.66
N GLY A 212 -15.24 26.44 -3.81
CA GLY A 212 -15.93 27.57 -3.17
C GLY A 212 -15.30 28.03 -1.85
N LEU A 213 -14.23 27.38 -1.38
CA LEU A 213 -13.56 27.76 -0.14
C LEU A 213 -12.84 29.10 -0.29
N ASP A 214 -13.09 30.02 0.64
CA ASP A 214 -12.34 31.27 0.80
C ASP A 214 -12.53 31.81 2.24
N PRO A 215 -11.52 31.73 3.13
CA PRO A 215 -10.19 31.14 2.96
C PRO A 215 -10.19 29.60 3.12
N ALA A 216 -9.03 28.98 2.92
CA ALA A 216 -8.80 27.56 3.23
C ALA A 216 -9.01 27.26 4.74
N PRO A 217 -9.90 26.31 5.11
CA PRO A 217 -10.09 25.94 6.51
C PRO A 217 -8.81 25.35 7.13
N PRO A 218 -8.43 25.74 8.36
CA PRO A 218 -7.30 25.12 9.05
C PRO A 218 -7.60 23.64 9.30
N GLY A 219 -6.60 22.78 9.10
CA GLY A 219 -6.73 21.33 9.30
C GLY A 219 -7.31 20.55 8.11
N LEU A 220 -7.79 21.21 7.05
CA LEU A 220 -8.24 20.54 5.84
C LEU A 220 -7.06 20.02 5.01
N VAL A 221 -7.15 18.76 4.61
CA VAL A 221 -6.22 18.07 3.69
C VAL A 221 -7.04 17.46 2.56
N LEU A 222 -6.54 17.54 1.33
CA LEU A 222 -7.13 16.88 0.18
C LEU A 222 -6.41 15.55 -0.07
N ARG A 223 -7.17 14.49 -0.35
CA ARG A 223 -6.62 13.18 -0.70
C ARG A 223 -7.22 12.71 -2.01
N GLN A 224 -6.40 12.34 -3.00
CA GLN A 224 -6.92 11.64 -4.17
C GLN A 224 -7.20 10.17 -3.81
N PRO A 225 -8.46 9.69 -3.84
CA PRO A 225 -8.75 8.29 -3.58
C PRO A 225 -8.20 7.37 -4.68
N THR A 226 -8.02 6.09 -4.35
CA THR A 226 -7.77 5.02 -5.32
C THR A 226 -9.02 4.19 -5.51
N HIS A 227 -9.25 3.73 -6.73
CA HIS A 227 -10.41 2.92 -7.09
C HIS A 227 -9.96 1.57 -7.64
N GLU A 228 -10.58 0.49 -7.18
CA GLU A 228 -10.35 -0.86 -7.74
C GLU A 228 -10.89 -0.94 -9.18
N ARG A 229 -11.99 -0.25 -9.47
CA ARG A 229 -12.65 -0.28 -10.78
C ARG A 229 -12.35 0.98 -11.60
N LEU A 230 -12.12 0.77 -12.89
CA LEU A 230 -12.00 1.85 -13.87
C LEU A 230 -13.25 2.73 -13.93
N SER A 231 -14.43 2.12 -13.87
CA SER A 231 -15.71 2.84 -13.95
C SER A 231 -15.89 3.83 -12.81
N GLU A 232 -15.49 3.45 -11.59
CA GLU A 232 -15.57 4.32 -10.42
C GLU A 232 -14.67 5.53 -10.57
N SER A 233 -13.42 5.32 -10.98
CA SER A 233 -12.49 6.42 -11.28
C SER A 233 -13.07 7.37 -12.34
N ALA A 234 -13.57 6.84 -13.45
CA ALA A 234 -14.14 7.67 -14.52
C ALA A 234 -15.36 8.51 -14.09
N THR A 235 -16.16 8.02 -13.15
CA THR A 235 -17.37 8.73 -12.66
C THR A 235 -17.11 9.64 -11.47
N CYS A 236 -16.17 9.27 -10.61
CA CYS A 236 -15.99 9.91 -9.31
C CYS A 236 -14.80 10.86 -9.29
N ASP A 237 -13.74 10.61 -10.05
CA ASP A 237 -12.54 11.44 -10.03
C ASP A 237 -12.75 12.75 -10.80
N VAL A 238 -12.10 13.80 -10.31
CA VAL A 238 -12.01 15.08 -11.02
C VAL A 238 -10.89 15.02 -12.06
N ASP A 239 -10.97 15.86 -13.09
CA ASP A 239 -9.78 16.16 -13.90
C ASP A 239 -8.79 16.95 -13.04
N LEU A 240 -7.80 16.26 -12.47
CA LEU A 240 -6.87 16.83 -11.50
C LEU A 240 -6.17 18.10 -12.02
N PRO A 241 -5.64 18.16 -13.26
CA PRO A 241 -5.00 19.39 -13.77
C PRO A 241 -5.96 20.58 -13.82
N THR A 242 -7.17 20.39 -14.36
CA THR A 242 -8.17 21.46 -14.44
C THR A 242 -8.63 21.89 -13.06
N PHE A 243 -8.87 20.94 -12.16
CA PHE A 243 -9.29 21.19 -10.80
C PHE A 243 -8.26 22.02 -10.03
N PHE A 244 -6.98 21.62 -10.01
CA PHE A 244 -5.94 22.34 -9.27
C PHE A 244 -5.58 23.69 -9.90
N ALA A 245 -5.75 23.85 -11.21
CA ALA A 245 -5.64 25.15 -11.87
C ALA A 245 -6.76 26.12 -11.43
N ALA A 246 -7.97 25.61 -11.20
CA ALA A 246 -9.12 26.41 -10.76
C ALA A 246 -9.12 26.72 -9.25
N LEU A 247 -8.62 25.79 -8.42
CA LEU A 247 -8.70 25.89 -6.96
C LEU A 247 -8.07 27.16 -6.38
N GLY A 248 -6.94 27.61 -6.91
CA GLY A 248 -6.26 28.83 -6.44
C GLY A 248 -5.70 28.80 -5.01
N LEU A 249 -6.09 27.82 -4.19
CA LEU A 249 -5.67 27.64 -2.81
C LEU A 249 -4.54 26.62 -2.66
N ALA A 250 -3.60 26.93 -1.75
CA ALA A 250 -2.51 26.04 -1.38
C ALA A 250 -2.91 25.09 -0.22
N LEU A 251 -3.82 24.16 -0.48
CA LEU A 251 -4.18 23.09 0.47
C LEU A 251 -3.13 21.98 0.50
N PRO A 252 -2.82 21.37 1.67
CA PRO A 252 -2.04 20.14 1.71
C PRO A 252 -2.77 19.04 0.92
N THR A 253 -2.07 18.40 -0.02
CA THR A 253 -2.65 17.36 -0.87
C THR A 253 -1.80 16.10 -0.88
N GLU A 254 -2.46 14.97 -0.68
CA GLU A 254 -1.89 13.62 -0.73
C GLU A 254 -2.28 12.89 -2.02
N ASP A 255 -1.45 11.94 -2.44
CA ASP A 255 -1.68 11.06 -3.59
C ASP A 255 -1.87 11.76 -4.95
N VAL A 256 -1.45 13.02 -5.07
CA VAL A 256 -1.38 13.78 -6.33
C VAL A 256 0.06 14.20 -6.62
N PRO A 257 0.64 13.90 -7.80
CA PRO A 257 2.00 14.29 -8.17
C PRO A 257 2.28 15.80 -8.18
N ALA A 258 3.54 16.16 -7.94
CA ALA A 258 4.02 17.55 -7.98
C ALA A 258 3.73 18.26 -9.30
N CYS A 259 3.81 17.54 -10.42
CA CYS A 259 3.53 18.08 -11.76
C CYS A 259 2.08 18.54 -11.98
N ILE A 260 1.16 18.08 -11.15
CA ILE A 260 -0.24 18.49 -11.20
C ILE A 260 -0.51 19.57 -10.15
N LEU A 261 0.08 19.44 -8.96
CA LEU A 261 -0.07 20.41 -7.89
C LEU A 261 0.68 21.73 -8.14
N GLY A 262 1.71 21.72 -8.99
CA GLY A 262 2.66 22.83 -9.13
C GLY A 262 3.57 23.05 -7.91
N ARG A 263 3.53 22.13 -6.93
CA ARG A 263 4.31 22.16 -5.68
C ARG A 263 4.61 20.74 -5.20
N PRO A 264 5.60 20.54 -4.32
CA PRO A 264 5.84 19.22 -3.72
C PRO A 264 4.59 18.68 -3.02
N PRO A 265 4.22 17.40 -3.26
CA PRO A 265 3.08 16.79 -2.60
C PRO A 265 3.36 16.55 -1.11
N ARG A 266 2.29 16.50 -0.31
CA ARG A 266 2.40 16.05 1.07
C ARG A 266 2.73 14.55 1.07
N ARG A 267 3.84 14.18 1.72
CA ARG A 267 4.20 12.78 1.94
C ARG A 267 3.55 12.28 3.22
N ARG A 268 3.00 11.06 3.17
CA ARG A 268 2.58 10.35 4.38
C ARG A 268 3.76 9.61 5.00
N PRO A 269 3.82 9.49 6.33
CA PRO A 269 4.75 8.57 6.98
C PRO A 269 4.59 7.15 6.47
N ALA A 270 5.68 6.37 6.51
CA ALA A 270 5.65 4.96 6.15
C ALA A 270 4.68 4.20 7.06
N HIS A 271 3.84 3.38 6.45
CA HIS A 271 2.83 2.60 7.14
C HIS A 271 2.85 1.14 6.68
N LEU A 272 2.59 0.25 7.63
CA LEU A 272 2.35 -1.16 7.35
C LEU A 272 0.85 -1.42 7.30
N ASP A 273 0.39 -2.14 6.28
CA ASP A 273 -0.99 -2.61 6.21
C ASP A 273 -1.09 -4.04 6.74
N GLY A 274 -1.73 -4.20 7.89
CA GLY A 274 -1.90 -5.50 8.53
C GLY A 274 -2.70 -6.49 7.71
N ALA A 275 -3.55 -6.00 6.80
CA ALA A 275 -4.38 -6.87 5.96
C ALA A 275 -3.56 -7.66 4.92
N MET A 276 -2.29 -7.32 4.71
CA MET A 276 -1.35 -8.08 3.87
C MET A 276 -0.72 -9.26 4.60
N LEU A 277 -0.84 -9.32 5.93
CA LEU A 277 -0.21 -10.33 6.76
C LEU A 277 -1.18 -11.47 7.08
N THR A 278 -0.66 -12.65 7.42
CA THR A 278 -1.38 -13.69 8.14
C THR A 278 -1.58 -13.28 9.60
N PRO A 279 -2.47 -13.94 10.37
CA PRO A 279 -2.60 -13.67 11.81
C PRO A 279 -1.29 -13.81 12.59
N GLU A 280 -0.40 -14.68 12.13
CA GLU A 280 0.94 -14.91 12.71
C GLU A 280 1.95 -13.82 12.30
N GLY A 281 1.58 -12.87 11.43
CA GLY A 281 2.45 -11.78 10.99
C GLY A 281 3.28 -12.07 9.73
N ARG A 282 2.98 -13.14 8.99
CA ARG A 282 3.70 -13.45 7.74
C ARG A 282 3.09 -12.67 6.59
N LEU A 283 3.92 -12.04 5.75
CA LEU A 283 3.44 -11.46 4.50
C LEU A 283 2.88 -12.56 3.58
N GLU A 284 1.60 -12.47 3.22
CA GLU A 284 0.92 -13.44 2.37
C GLU A 284 0.73 -12.86 0.98
N ILE A 285 1.18 -13.59 -0.05
CA ILE A 285 1.31 -13.06 -1.41
C ILE A 285 -0.04 -12.72 -2.05
N PHE A 286 -1.10 -13.48 -1.81
CA PHE A 286 -2.41 -13.20 -2.39
C PHE A 286 -3.09 -12.01 -1.71
N ARG A 287 -2.99 -11.91 -0.38
CA ARG A 287 -3.42 -10.73 0.39
C ARG A 287 -2.69 -9.48 -0.10
N TYR A 288 -1.35 -9.58 -0.21
CA TYR A 288 -0.52 -8.51 -0.74
C TYR A 288 -0.92 -8.11 -2.17
N ALA A 289 -1.06 -9.07 -3.10
CA ALA A 289 -1.36 -8.77 -4.49
C ALA A 289 -2.73 -8.08 -4.65
N ARG A 290 -3.74 -8.52 -3.90
CA ARG A 290 -5.05 -7.85 -3.86
C ARG A 290 -4.92 -6.42 -3.38
N ARG A 291 -4.14 -6.21 -2.31
CA ARG A 291 -3.94 -4.88 -1.77
C ARG A 291 -3.17 -3.99 -2.73
N TYR A 292 -2.13 -4.54 -3.37
CA TYR A 292 -1.37 -3.86 -4.41
C TYR A 292 -2.27 -3.30 -5.52
N ILE A 293 -3.23 -4.10 -6.00
CA ILE A 293 -4.18 -3.65 -7.03
C ILE A 293 -5.10 -2.54 -6.52
N ALA A 294 -5.52 -2.59 -5.25
CA ALA A 294 -6.48 -1.65 -4.68
C ALA A 294 -5.87 -0.27 -4.41
N ASP A 295 -4.63 -0.20 -3.92
CA ASP A 295 -4.07 1.06 -3.42
C ASP A 295 -2.57 1.30 -3.69
N ARG A 296 -1.87 0.41 -4.39
CA ARG A 296 -0.42 0.58 -4.69
C ARG A 296 -0.06 0.45 -6.16
N PHE A 297 -1.02 0.18 -7.04
CA PHE A 297 -0.76 0.04 -8.47
C PHE A 297 -0.70 1.40 -9.17
N TYR A 298 0.42 2.11 -8.95
CA TYR A 298 0.70 3.39 -9.60
C TYR A 298 1.50 3.23 -10.88
N THR A 299 1.36 4.19 -11.79
CA THR A 299 2.11 4.23 -13.03
C THR A 299 2.54 5.65 -13.40
N LYS A 300 3.67 5.75 -14.10
CA LYS A 300 4.26 7.00 -14.59
C LYS A 300 4.10 7.11 -16.11
N SER A 301 4.04 8.34 -16.62
CA SER A 301 4.19 8.56 -18.06
C SER A 301 5.63 8.25 -18.50
N LEU A 302 5.84 7.75 -19.72
CA LEU A 302 7.18 7.61 -20.30
C LEU A 302 7.97 8.94 -20.32
N ARG A 303 7.25 10.06 -20.37
CA ARG A 303 7.84 11.41 -20.29
C ARG A 303 8.43 11.72 -18.92
N CYS A 304 8.02 11.02 -17.86
CA CYS A 304 8.50 11.25 -16.50
C CYS A 304 9.99 10.95 -16.32
N ARG A 305 10.63 10.24 -17.27
CA ARG A 305 12.07 9.89 -17.19
C ARG A 305 12.99 11.10 -16.97
N SER A 306 12.62 12.27 -17.47
CA SER A 306 13.39 13.52 -17.30
C SER A 306 12.79 14.47 -16.26
N CYS A 307 11.82 14.01 -15.46
CA CYS A 307 11.18 14.82 -14.44
C CYS A 307 12.10 14.97 -13.22
N LEU A 308 12.19 16.17 -12.66
CA LEU A 308 12.91 16.45 -11.42
C LEU A 308 12.49 15.51 -10.26
N TYR A 309 11.20 15.14 -10.23
CA TYR A 309 10.62 14.29 -9.18
C TYR A 309 10.51 12.82 -9.59
N ASN A 310 11.20 12.37 -10.65
CA ASN A 310 11.00 11.02 -11.18
C ASN A 310 11.23 9.93 -10.13
N ASP A 311 12.27 10.04 -9.30
CA ASP A 311 12.69 8.94 -8.43
C ASP A 311 11.75 8.81 -7.21
N ASP A 312 11.24 9.93 -6.70
CA ASP A 312 10.37 9.97 -5.52
C ASP A 312 8.87 9.98 -5.83
N CYS A 313 8.48 10.26 -7.08
CA CYS A 313 7.08 10.26 -7.47
C CYS A 313 6.63 8.82 -7.73
N ARG A 314 5.42 8.42 -7.31
CA ARG A 314 4.82 7.13 -7.71
C ARG A 314 4.05 7.22 -9.03
N GLY A 315 3.69 8.43 -9.45
CA GLY A 315 2.79 8.70 -10.56
C GLY A 315 1.33 8.77 -10.08
N LEU A 316 0.40 8.30 -10.90
CA LEU A 316 -1.02 8.22 -10.57
C LEU A 316 -1.48 6.77 -10.51
N HIS A 317 -2.54 6.49 -9.75
CA HIS A 317 -3.12 5.16 -9.70
C HIS A 317 -3.55 4.71 -11.11
N ILE A 318 -3.33 3.43 -11.43
CA ILE A 318 -3.52 2.92 -12.79
C ILE A 318 -4.92 3.18 -13.34
N ASN A 319 -5.94 3.10 -12.49
CA ASN A 319 -7.32 3.30 -12.94
C ASN A 319 -7.63 4.78 -13.23
N TYR A 320 -7.02 5.73 -12.50
CA TYR A 320 -7.08 7.15 -12.88
C TYR A 320 -6.46 7.35 -14.25
N VAL A 321 -5.28 6.77 -14.50
CA VAL A 321 -4.61 6.90 -15.81
C VAL A 321 -5.39 6.24 -16.93
N ARG A 322 -6.07 5.12 -16.68
CA ARG A 322 -6.94 4.47 -17.66
C ARG A 322 -8.18 5.31 -17.98
N ALA A 323 -8.74 6.01 -16.99
CA ALA A 323 -9.91 6.87 -17.17
C ALA A 323 -9.57 8.21 -17.84
N HIS A 324 -8.47 8.85 -17.43
CA HIS A 324 -8.15 10.24 -17.79
C HIS A 324 -6.89 10.39 -18.67
N GLY A 325 -6.15 9.29 -18.89
CA GLY A 325 -4.96 9.26 -19.71
C GLY A 325 -3.69 9.80 -19.04
N TYR A 326 -2.54 9.51 -19.66
CA TYR A 326 -1.23 10.01 -19.21
C TYR A 326 -1.02 11.52 -19.45
N ALA A 327 -1.93 12.17 -20.18
CA ALA A 327 -1.82 13.59 -20.53
C ALA A 327 -1.86 14.51 -19.29
N ALA A 328 -2.52 14.05 -18.21
CA ALA A 328 -2.60 14.77 -16.95
C ALA A 328 -1.23 15.01 -16.29
N MET A 329 -0.26 14.09 -16.47
CA MET A 329 1.08 14.23 -15.90
C MET A 329 2.03 14.95 -16.87
N ARG A 330 2.47 16.15 -16.50
CA ARG A 330 3.41 16.97 -17.27
C ARG A 330 4.74 17.12 -16.52
N PRO A 331 5.81 16.41 -16.91
CA PRO A 331 7.09 16.44 -16.20
C PRO A 331 7.59 17.85 -15.91
N ILE A 332 8.11 18.06 -14.70
CA ILE A 332 8.76 19.31 -14.31
C ILE A 332 10.23 19.20 -14.70
N ALA A 333 10.72 20.19 -15.46
CA ALA A 333 12.13 20.29 -15.80
C ALA A 333 12.94 20.75 -14.58
N ASP A 334 14.21 20.34 -14.51
CA ASP A 334 15.15 20.92 -13.57
C ASP A 334 15.59 22.29 -14.10
N ASP A 335 14.94 23.36 -13.65
CA ASP A 335 15.26 24.74 -14.04
C ASP A 335 16.59 25.24 -13.44
N ALA A 336 17.39 24.37 -12.79
CA ALA A 336 18.73 24.71 -12.29
C ALA A 336 19.76 25.06 -13.39
N ALA A 337 19.37 25.07 -14.67
CA ALA A 337 20.21 25.53 -15.78
C ALA A 337 19.83 26.92 -16.33
N SER A 338 18.74 27.56 -15.89
CA SER A 338 18.27 28.82 -16.48
C SER A 338 18.43 30.08 -15.62
N ASP A 339 18.73 29.95 -14.33
CA ASP A 339 18.97 31.11 -13.46
C ASP A 339 20.34 31.01 -12.79
N GLY A 340 21.31 31.79 -13.30
CA GLY A 340 22.72 31.81 -12.90
C GLY A 340 22.99 32.30 -11.48
N ARG A 341 22.38 31.69 -10.47
CA ARG A 341 22.76 31.85 -9.06
C ARG A 341 23.62 30.67 -8.59
N PRO A 342 24.78 30.93 -7.97
CA PRO A 342 25.63 29.87 -7.45
C PRO A 342 24.93 29.16 -6.29
N ARG A 343 24.98 27.81 -6.31
CA ARG A 343 24.55 26.97 -5.18
C ARG A 343 25.47 27.25 -3.99
N ALA A 344 24.88 27.63 -2.85
CA ALA A 344 25.60 27.68 -1.58
C ALA A 344 25.92 26.25 -1.14
N SER A 345 27.18 26.06 -0.72
CA SER A 345 27.81 24.78 -0.37
C SER A 345 27.27 24.17 0.92
#